data_AF-A0A2S6NAK0-F1
#
_entry.id   AF-A0A2S6NAK0-F1
#
_cell.length_a   1.000
_cell.length_b   1.000
_cell.length_c   1.000
_cell.angle_alpha   90.00
_cell.angle_beta   90.00
_cell.angle_gamma   90.00
#
_symmetry.space_group_name_H-M   'P 1'
#
loop_
_entity.id
_entity.type
_entity.pdbx_description
1 polymer ?
#
loop_
_entity_poly.entity_id
_entity_poly.type
_entity_poly.pdbx_seq_one_letter_code
_entity_poly.pdbx_strand_id
1 'polypeptide(L)'
;MPTPEEAAFTNDPSVFMEASIIRVMCAKAVAGQYNFRLEQQNVPSARKNRKGARINYYTLTQNDVGEVPMWFLPYAANDVREFTLPVIGADLMVTVQLNGCTFGYAQSGANAGCYVTHHNAARQGNSPDAIEGQHIHNPFADPFEYFHQDRYRKRRWGKLDTNYFATIVGKRDAHNHWRFYAQKKKQVYNHLAGDAQDLWTLKGVVAVNP
;
A
#
# COMPACT_ATOMS: atom_id res chain seq x y z
N MET A 1 -21.25 10.51 -8.20
CA MET A 1 -20.28 11.57 -7.84
C MET A 1 -19.53 11.10 -6.60
N PRO A 2 -18.20 11.30 -6.55
CA PRO A 2 -17.38 10.79 -5.46
C PRO A 2 -17.85 11.38 -4.13
N THR A 3 -17.80 10.59 -3.06
CA THR A 3 -18.09 11.12 -1.72
C THR A 3 -17.03 12.16 -1.31
N PRO A 4 -17.29 13.01 -0.30
CA PRO A 4 -16.28 13.91 0.23
C PRO A 4 -14.99 13.21 0.65
N GLU A 5 -15.09 12.00 1.20
CA GLU A 5 -13.95 11.18 1.60
C GLU A 5 -13.18 10.64 0.38
N GLU A 6 -13.88 10.19 -0.66
CA GLU A 6 -13.27 9.75 -1.92
C GLU A 6 -12.56 10.91 -2.63
N ALA A 7 -13.17 12.10 -2.62
CA ALA A 7 -12.54 13.31 -3.14
C ALA A 7 -11.29 13.70 -2.32
N ALA A 8 -11.37 13.67 -0.99
CA ALA A 8 -10.23 13.96 -0.11
C ALA A 8 -9.08 12.95 -0.32
N PHE A 9 -9.40 11.66 -0.42
CA PHE A 9 -8.42 10.62 -0.70
C PHE A 9 -7.78 10.77 -2.09
N THR A 10 -8.57 11.14 -3.10
CA THR A 10 -8.08 11.28 -4.48
C THR A 10 -7.21 12.51 -4.69
N ASN A 11 -7.53 13.60 -3.99
CA ASN A 11 -6.81 14.86 -4.06
C ASN A 11 -5.46 14.77 -3.33
N ASP A 12 -5.44 14.28 -2.10
CA ASP A 12 -4.23 14.12 -1.30
C ASP A 12 -4.26 12.81 -0.50
N PRO A 13 -3.90 11.68 -1.13
CA PRO A 13 -3.92 10.39 -0.46
C PRO A 13 -2.95 10.33 0.72
N SER A 14 -1.88 11.14 0.70
CA SER A 14 -0.89 11.17 1.77
C SER A 14 -1.50 11.75 3.05
N VAL A 15 -2.13 12.92 2.97
CA VAL A 15 -2.83 13.57 4.09
C VAL A 15 -4.03 12.74 4.57
N PHE A 16 -4.76 12.10 3.65
CA PHE A 16 -5.85 11.21 4.03
C PHE A 16 -5.36 9.98 4.82
N MET A 17 -4.29 9.33 4.36
CA MET A 17 -3.62 8.24 5.08
C MET A 17 -2.96 8.70 6.38
N GLU A 18 -2.62 9.99 6.43
CA GLU A 18 -2.43 10.82 7.60
C GLU A 18 -3.46 10.54 8.68
N ALA A 19 -4.68 10.93 8.35
CA ALA A 19 -5.84 11.03 9.23
C ALA A 19 -6.51 9.70 9.56
N SER A 20 -6.40 8.71 8.68
CA SER A 20 -7.23 7.50 8.69
C SER A 20 -6.42 6.26 8.36
N ILE A 21 -6.90 5.06 8.71
CA ILE A 21 -6.33 3.80 8.23
C ILE A 21 -7.04 3.38 6.95
N ILE A 22 -6.29 2.91 5.95
CA ILE A 22 -6.82 2.35 4.71
C ILE A 22 -6.42 0.88 4.60
N ARG A 23 -7.36 0.00 4.29
CA ARG A 23 -7.10 -1.37 3.84
C ARG A 23 -7.55 -1.54 2.40
N VAL A 24 -6.73 -2.15 1.56
CA VAL A 24 -7.08 -2.42 0.16
C VAL A 24 -7.63 -3.85 0.05
N MET A 25 -8.79 -4.00 -0.58
CA MET A 25 -9.44 -5.28 -0.88
C MET A 25 -9.77 -5.35 -2.38
N CYS A 26 -8.99 -6.15 -3.11
CA CYS A 26 -9.20 -6.40 -4.52
C CYS A 26 -8.90 -7.86 -4.82
N ALA A 27 -9.85 -8.56 -5.45
CA ALA A 27 -9.72 -9.97 -5.80
C ALA A 27 -9.18 -10.19 -7.21
N LYS A 28 -8.88 -9.13 -7.98
CA LYS A 28 -8.37 -9.26 -9.35
C LYS A 28 -6.97 -9.87 -9.30
N ALA A 29 -6.73 -10.90 -10.11
CA ALA A 29 -5.43 -11.56 -10.20
C ALA A 29 -4.48 -10.92 -11.23
N VAL A 30 -4.98 -9.95 -11.99
CA VAL A 30 -4.28 -9.30 -13.11
C VAL A 30 -4.07 -7.83 -12.77
N ALA A 31 -2.92 -7.29 -13.17
CA ALA A 31 -2.64 -5.87 -13.04
C ALA A 31 -3.48 -5.08 -14.05
N GLY A 32 -3.99 -3.91 -13.65
CA GLY A 32 -4.80 -3.09 -14.54
C GLY A 32 -5.55 -1.98 -13.83
N GLN A 33 -6.28 -1.19 -14.61
CA GLN A 33 -7.14 -0.14 -14.06
C GLN A 33 -8.47 -0.75 -13.64
N TYR A 34 -8.89 -0.48 -12.40
CA TYR A 34 -10.19 -0.85 -11.88
C TYR A 34 -10.81 0.31 -11.13
N ASN A 35 -12.12 0.24 -10.96
CA ASN A 35 -12.85 1.15 -10.10
C ASN A 35 -12.87 0.62 -8.67
N PHE A 36 -12.75 1.55 -7.73
CA PHE A 36 -12.79 1.28 -6.30
C PHE A 36 -13.82 2.17 -5.61
N ARG A 37 -14.26 1.69 -4.44
CA ARG A 37 -15.08 2.44 -3.51
C ARG A 37 -14.37 2.53 -2.17
N LEU A 38 -14.41 3.70 -1.54
CA LEU A 38 -13.85 3.93 -0.23
C LEU A 38 -14.96 3.91 0.83
N GLU A 39 -14.99 2.86 1.65
CA GLU A 39 -16.07 2.65 2.62
C GLU A 39 -15.55 2.69 4.05
N GLN A 40 -16.08 3.63 4.85
CA GLN A 40 -15.77 3.68 6.27
C GLN A 40 -16.30 2.44 6.98
N GLN A 41 -15.46 1.86 7.83
CA GLN A 41 -15.79 0.69 8.63
C GLN A 41 -15.83 1.04 10.12
N ASN A 42 -16.69 0.36 10.87
CA ASN A 42 -16.72 0.45 12.32
C ASN A 42 -15.65 -0.46 12.96
N VAL A 43 -14.38 -0.20 12.66
CA VAL A 43 -13.24 -0.96 13.19
C VAL A 43 -12.53 -0.14 14.25
N PRO A 44 -12.31 -0.65 15.48
CA PRO A 44 -11.50 0.02 16.48
C PRO A 44 -10.13 0.38 15.92
N SER A 45 -9.84 1.69 15.86
CA SER A 45 -8.61 2.20 15.26
C SER A 45 -8.08 3.42 16.01
N ALA A 46 -6.77 3.51 16.18
CA ALA A 46 -6.12 4.60 16.90
C ALA A 46 -4.77 4.98 16.28
N ARG A 47 -4.24 6.16 16.63
CA ARG A 47 -2.84 6.52 16.34
C ARG A 47 -1.93 6.10 17.48
N LYS A 48 -0.72 5.61 17.17
CA LYS A 48 0.27 5.16 18.17
C LYS A 48 0.51 6.16 19.30
N ASN A 49 0.58 7.45 18.98
CA ASN A 49 1.00 8.50 19.92
C ASN A 49 -0.16 9.35 20.45
N ARG A 50 -1.42 9.00 20.18
CA ARG A 50 -2.60 9.73 20.70
C ARG A 50 -3.51 8.75 21.45
N LYS A 51 -3.28 8.64 22.75
CA LYS A 51 -4.11 7.80 23.64
C LYS A 51 -5.55 8.36 23.62
N GLY A 52 -6.53 7.54 23.19
CA GLY A 52 -7.95 7.87 23.23
C GLY A 52 -8.57 8.46 21.95
N ALA A 53 -7.79 9.04 21.02
CA ALA A 53 -8.34 9.56 19.78
C ALA A 53 -8.55 8.42 18.77
N ARG A 54 -9.81 8.02 18.57
CA ARG A 54 -10.20 7.10 17.48
C ARG A 54 -9.91 7.78 16.14
N ILE A 55 -9.37 7.02 15.20
CA ILE A 55 -9.27 7.43 13.80
C ILE A 55 -10.17 6.57 12.96
N ASN A 56 -10.58 7.10 11.81
CA ASN A 56 -11.41 6.36 10.89
C ASN A 56 -10.62 5.20 10.27
N TYR A 57 -11.32 4.11 9.99
CA TYR A 57 -10.82 2.99 9.22
C TYR A 57 -11.65 2.91 7.95
N TYR A 58 -10.99 2.88 6.80
CA TYR A 58 -11.61 2.72 5.51
C TYR A 58 -11.13 1.44 4.85
N THR A 59 -12.04 0.79 4.16
CA THR A 59 -11.70 -0.26 3.20
C THR A 59 -11.87 0.31 1.81
N LEU A 60 -10.84 0.16 1.00
CA LEU A 60 -10.86 0.43 -0.42
C LEU A 60 -11.17 -0.87 -1.16
N THR A 61 -12.41 -1.05 -1.58
CA THR A 61 -12.90 -2.29 -2.19
C THR A 61 -13.02 -2.11 -3.70
N GLN A 62 -12.50 -3.05 -4.48
CA GLN A 62 -12.74 -3.07 -5.91
C GLN A 62 -14.25 -3.22 -6.17
N ASN A 63 -14.81 -2.30 -6.95
CA ASN A 63 -16.22 -2.27 -7.30
C ASN A 63 -16.33 -1.82 -8.75
N ASP A 64 -16.91 -2.62 -9.63
CA ASP A 64 -17.03 -2.29 -11.06
C ASP A 64 -17.93 -1.05 -11.29
N VAL A 65 -18.77 -0.70 -10.31
CA VAL A 65 -19.60 0.52 -10.26
C VAL A 65 -18.96 1.64 -9.42
N GLY A 66 -17.78 1.38 -8.84
CA GLY A 66 -17.05 2.37 -8.02
C GLY A 66 -16.67 3.60 -8.82
N GLU A 67 -16.40 4.70 -8.11
CA GLU A 67 -16.17 6.01 -8.73
C GLU A 67 -14.72 6.47 -8.67
N VAL A 68 -13.84 5.73 -7.98
CA VAL A 68 -12.42 6.08 -7.89
C VAL A 68 -11.61 5.14 -8.76
N PRO A 69 -11.26 5.54 -10.01
CA PRO A 69 -10.44 4.73 -10.89
C PRO A 69 -9.00 4.70 -10.34
N MET A 70 -8.43 3.50 -10.24
CA MET A 70 -7.05 3.30 -9.81
C MET A 70 -6.40 2.18 -10.59
N TRP A 71 -5.10 2.29 -10.81
CA TRP A 71 -4.28 1.15 -11.18
C TRP A 71 -4.11 0.22 -9.99
N PHE A 72 -4.20 -1.08 -10.23
CA PHE A 72 -4.02 -2.10 -9.23
C PHE A 72 -2.90 -3.05 -9.63
N LEU A 73 -1.99 -3.31 -8.69
CA LEU A 73 -0.97 -4.35 -8.80
C LEU A 73 -1.35 -5.53 -7.89
N PRO A 74 -1.64 -6.72 -8.42
CA PRO A 74 -1.97 -7.90 -7.62
C PRO A 74 -0.73 -8.44 -6.89
N TYR A 75 -0.96 -9.46 -6.08
CA TYR A 75 0.09 -10.26 -5.48
C TYR A 75 -0.06 -11.72 -5.91
N ALA A 76 1.01 -12.48 -5.85
CA ALA A 76 0.97 -13.94 -5.85
C ALA A 76 1.97 -14.49 -4.82
N ALA A 77 1.73 -15.70 -4.32
CA ALA A 77 2.59 -16.30 -3.31
C ALA A 77 3.87 -16.85 -3.93
N ASN A 78 5.04 -16.50 -3.37
CA ASN A 78 6.35 -16.95 -3.87
C ASN A 78 6.63 -16.52 -5.31
N ASP A 79 6.19 -15.32 -5.66
CA ASP A 79 6.19 -14.79 -7.02
C ASP A 79 6.41 -13.27 -7.01
N VAL A 80 6.72 -12.72 -8.19
CA VAL A 80 6.83 -11.28 -8.44
C VAL A 80 5.72 -10.88 -9.39
N ARG A 81 4.94 -9.86 -9.00
CA ARG A 81 4.01 -9.20 -9.92
C ARG A 81 4.59 -7.87 -10.34
N GLU A 82 4.56 -7.61 -11.63
CA GLU A 82 5.14 -6.44 -12.25
C GLU A 82 4.15 -5.77 -13.19
N PHE A 83 4.24 -4.45 -13.31
CA PHE A 83 3.38 -3.67 -14.18
C PHE A 83 4.01 -2.32 -14.49
N THR A 84 3.88 -1.83 -15.73
CA THR A 84 4.23 -0.45 -16.06
C THR A 84 2.98 0.41 -16.02
N LEU A 85 2.91 1.30 -15.03
CA LEU A 85 1.88 2.32 -14.92
C LEU A 85 1.97 3.27 -16.12
N PRO A 86 0.90 3.42 -16.91
CA PRO A 86 0.90 4.30 -18.06
C PRO A 86 0.86 5.78 -17.63
N VAL A 87 1.19 6.65 -18.59
CA VAL A 87 1.10 8.12 -18.45
C VAL A 87 -0.30 8.67 -18.71
N ILE A 88 -1.25 7.83 -19.14
CA ILE A 88 -2.66 8.17 -19.37
C ILE A 88 -3.55 7.26 -18.49
N GLY A 89 -4.73 7.72 -18.10
CA GLY A 89 -5.69 6.94 -17.31
C GLY A 89 -5.78 7.42 -15.87
N ALA A 90 -6.03 6.52 -14.92
CA ALA A 90 -6.12 6.86 -13.50
C ALA A 90 -4.82 7.49 -12.95
N ASP A 91 -4.97 8.47 -12.04
CA ASP A 91 -3.85 9.11 -11.33
C ASP A 91 -3.48 8.42 -10.02
N LEU A 92 -4.22 7.39 -9.62
CA LEU A 92 -3.96 6.64 -8.41
C LEU A 92 -3.52 5.23 -8.73
N MET A 93 -2.69 4.68 -7.85
CA MET A 93 -2.29 3.28 -7.87
C MET A 93 -2.39 2.70 -6.46
N VAL A 94 -2.84 1.45 -6.35
CA VAL A 94 -2.78 0.68 -5.12
C VAL A 94 -2.29 -0.75 -5.39
N THR A 95 -1.79 -1.40 -4.35
CA THR A 95 -1.50 -2.84 -4.37
C THR A 95 -2.13 -3.51 -3.16
N VAL A 96 -2.15 -4.84 -3.18
CA VAL A 96 -2.55 -5.62 -2.00
C VAL A 96 -1.68 -5.23 -0.81
N GLN A 97 -2.31 -5.16 0.36
CA GLN A 97 -1.63 -4.82 1.61
C GLN A 97 -0.37 -5.69 1.80
N LEU A 98 0.77 -5.06 2.05
CA LEU A 98 2.02 -5.75 2.29
C LEU A 98 1.99 -6.38 3.68
N ASN A 99 2.16 -7.70 3.73
CA ASN A 99 2.29 -8.48 4.95
C ASN A 99 3.56 -9.36 4.90
N GLY A 100 4.72 -8.70 4.81
CA GLY A 100 6.02 -9.34 4.65
C GLY A 100 6.56 -9.25 3.23
N CYS A 101 5.71 -8.84 2.28
CA CYS A 101 6.10 -8.54 0.90
C CYS A 101 6.92 -7.25 0.82
N THR A 102 7.61 -7.10 -0.31
CA THR A 102 8.32 -5.88 -0.72
C THR A 102 7.57 -5.23 -1.88
N PHE A 103 7.38 -3.92 -1.82
CA PHE A 103 6.98 -3.13 -2.99
C PHE A 103 8.22 -2.51 -3.61
N GLY A 104 8.32 -2.49 -4.92
CA GLY A 104 9.40 -1.80 -5.61
C GLY A 104 8.89 -0.98 -6.77
N TYR A 105 9.71 -0.02 -7.20
CA TYR A 105 9.40 0.78 -8.37
C TYR A 105 10.64 1.42 -8.99
N ALA A 106 10.54 1.73 -10.28
CA ALA A 106 11.41 2.64 -11.00
C ALA A 106 10.55 3.61 -11.80
N GLN A 107 10.89 4.88 -11.72
CA GLN A 107 10.27 5.94 -12.51
C GLN A 107 11.06 6.13 -13.79
N SER A 108 10.40 6.33 -14.93
CA SER A 108 11.09 6.66 -16.18
C SER A 108 10.88 8.09 -16.60
N GLY A 109 11.84 8.95 -16.26
CA GLY A 109 11.83 10.38 -16.63
C GLY A 109 10.46 11.07 -16.49
N ALA A 110 10.25 12.14 -17.26
CA ALA A 110 8.99 12.88 -17.24
C ALA A 110 7.85 12.23 -18.06
N ASN A 111 8.15 11.26 -18.93
CA ASN A 111 7.23 10.86 -20.02
C ASN A 111 7.03 9.35 -20.23
N ALA A 112 7.66 8.46 -19.46
CA ALA A 112 7.69 7.02 -19.79
C ALA A 112 6.99 6.11 -18.78
N GLY A 113 6.26 6.68 -17.81
CA GLY A 113 5.49 5.92 -16.84
C GLY A 113 6.34 5.45 -15.65
N CYS A 114 5.78 4.55 -14.85
CA CYS A 114 6.46 4.01 -13.67
C CYS A 114 6.28 2.49 -13.61
N TYR A 115 7.40 1.78 -13.52
CA TYR A 115 7.44 0.33 -13.46
C TYR A 115 7.40 -0.04 -11.99
N VAL A 116 6.41 -0.82 -11.59
CA VAL A 116 6.12 -1.16 -10.20
C VAL A 116 6.11 -2.66 -10.02
N THR A 117 6.54 -3.11 -8.84
CA THR A 117 6.59 -4.52 -8.48
C THR A 117 6.03 -4.80 -7.10
N HIS A 118 5.42 -5.98 -6.95
CA HIS A 118 5.03 -6.56 -5.67
C HIS A 118 5.73 -7.91 -5.56
N HIS A 119 6.74 -7.97 -4.70
CA HIS A 119 7.53 -9.16 -4.48
C HIS A 119 7.07 -9.90 -3.23
N ASN A 120 6.83 -11.20 -3.38
CA ASN A 120 6.61 -12.09 -2.26
C ASN A 120 7.53 -13.30 -2.39
N ALA A 121 8.66 -13.27 -1.72
CA ALA A 121 9.61 -14.37 -1.59
C ALA A 121 9.46 -15.07 -0.22
N ALA A 122 8.24 -15.42 0.20
CA ALA A 122 7.98 -16.02 1.51
C ALA A 122 8.82 -17.27 1.81
N ARG A 123 9.08 -18.13 0.81
CA ARG A 123 9.99 -19.30 0.93
C ARG A 123 11.42 -18.94 1.30
N GLN A 124 11.85 -17.72 0.98
CA GLN A 124 13.18 -17.17 1.29
C GLN A 124 13.11 -16.16 2.46
N GLY A 125 11.97 -16.13 3.19
CA GLY A 125 11.77 -15.23 4.31
C GLY A 125 11.58 -13.76 3.92
N ASN A 126 11.41 -13.44 2.64
CA ASN A 126 11.37 -12.07 2.10
C ASN A 126 12.61 -11.23 2.51
N SER A 127 13.81 -11.83 2.53
CA SER A 127 15.05 -11.08 2.79
C SER A 127 15.35 -10.12 1.63
N PRO A 128 15.86 -8.90 1.90
CA PRO A 128 16.26 -7.94 0.85
C PRO A 128 17.12 -8.57 -0.25
N ASP A 129 18.19 -9.29 0.11
CA ASP A 129 19.10 -9.93 -0.86
C ASP A 129 18.39 -10.88 -1.81
N ALA A 130 17.45 -11.67 -1.29
CA ALA A 130 16.68 -12.61 -2.10
C ALA A 130 15.70 -11.89 -3.04
N ILE A 131 15.13 -10.76 -2.61
CA ILE A 131 14.21 -9.95 -3.42
C ILE A 131 14.99 -9.23 -4.53
N GLU A 132 16.11 -8.60 -4.20
CA GLU A 132 16.93 -7.84 -5.14
C GLU A 132 17.65 -8.78 -6.13
N GLY A 133 17.93 -10.03 -5.73
CA GLY A 133 18.46 -11.09 -6.60
C GLY A 133 17.46 -11.71 -7.57
N GLN A 134 16.17 -11.32 -7.57
CA GLN A 134 15.16 -11.88 -8.50
C GLN A 134 15.31 -11.41 -9.95
N HIS A 135 16.36 -10.64 -10.28
CA HIS A 135 16.67 -10.17 -11.63
C HIS A 135 15.46 -9.57 -12.36
N ILE A 136 14.81 -8.58 -11.75
CA ILE A 136 13.68 -7.89 -12.37
C ILE A 136 14.09 -7.26 -13.69
N HIS A 137 13.21 -7.34 -14.69
CA HIS A 137 13.41 -6.74 -15.99
C HIS A 137 12.95 -5.28 -15.94
N ASN A 138 13.65 -4.44 -15.16
CA ASN A 138 13.39 -2.99 -15.14
C ASN A 138 13.60 -2.43 -16.57
N PRO A 139 12.55 -1.94 -17.25
CA PRO A 139 12.68 -1.43 -18.60
C PRO A 139 13.34 -0.04 -18.65
N PHE A 140 13.67 0.54 -17.49
CA PHE A 140 14.16 1.90 -17.36
C PHE A 140 15.62 1.97 -16.91
N ALA A 141 16.29 3.03 -17.32
CA ALA A 141 17.68 3.30 -16.91
C ALA A 141 17.77 3.81 -15.45
N ASP A 142 16.68 4.37 -14.93
CA ASP A 142 16.58 4.87 -13.56
C ASP A 142 16.71 3.73 -12.53
N PRO A 143 17.36 4.01 -11.38
CA PRO A 143 17.57 3.00 -10.35
C PRO A 143 16.24 2.49 -9.80
N PHE A 144 16.21 1.19 -9.49
CA PHE A 144 15.05 0.57 -8.90
C PHE A 144 15.08 0.73 -7.37
N GLU A 145 13.99 1.21 -6.81
CA GLU A 145 13.85 1.44 -5.37
C GLU A 145 12.96 0.38 -4.72
N TYR A 146 13.31 -0.01 -3.49
CA TYR A 146 12.59 -1.03 -2.75
C TYR A 146 12.05 -0.50 -1.40
N PHE A 147 10.80 -0.83 -1.13
CA PHE A 147 10.15 -0.71 0.16
C PHE A 147 10.06 -2.08 0.84
N HIS A 148 11.17 -2.49 1.43
CA HIS A 148 11.33 -3.78 2.10
C HIS A 148 10.50 -3.91 3.38
N GLN A 149 10.28 -5.15 3.81
CA GLN A 149 9.49 -5.45 5.00
C GLN A 149 10.04 -4.86 6.30
N ASP A 150 11.34 -4.66 6.42
CA ASP A 150 11.99 -4.02 7.56
C ASP A 150 11.66 -2.53 7.68
N ARG A 151 11.29 -1.85 6.58
CA ARG A 151 10.85 -0.45 6.62
C ARG A 151 9.50 -0.28 7.32
N TYR A 152 8.65 -1.31 7.36
CA TYR A 152 7.34 -1.23 8.02
C TYR A 152 7.11 -2.21 9.17
N ARG A 153 7.92 -3.27 9.30
CA ARG A 153 7.87 -4.20 10.43
C ARG A 153 8.90 -3.85 11.49
N LYS A 154 8.57 -4.10 12.75
CA LYS A 154 9.53 -4.00 13.85
C LYS A 154 10.14 -5.36 14.15
N ARG A 155 11.45 -5.40 14.43
CA ARG A 155 12.08 -6.55 15.07
C ARG A 155 11.83 -6.51 16.58
N ARG A 156 11.44 -7.67 17.13
CA ARG A 156 11.29 -7.89 18.57
C ARG A 156 11.82 -9.29 18.88
N TRP A 157 12.78 -9.36 19.82
CA TRP A 157 13.46 -10.61 20.21
C TRP A 157 14.02 -11.39 19.00
N GLY A 158 14.69 -10.69 18.08
CA GLY A 158 15.28 -11.30 16.88
C GLY A 158 14.31 -11.64 15.75
N LYS A 159 12.99 -11.59 15.99
CA LYS A 159 11.96 -11.92 14.98
C LYS A 159 11.22 -10.68 14.48
N LEU A 160 10.80 -10.68 13.22
CA LEU A 160 9.93 -9.64 12.68
C LEU A 160 8.50 -9.82 13.21
N ASP A 161 7.89 -8.74 13.70
CA ASP A 161 6.51 -8.73 14.18
C ASP A 161 5.55 -8.80 12.98
N THR A 162 4.91 -9.96 12.80
CA THR A 162 4.00 -10.26 11.69
C THR A 162 2.67 -9.51 11.76
N ASN A 163 2.40 -8.81 12.86
CA ASN A 163 1.19 -7.98 12.98
C ASN A 163 1.36 -6.60 12.33
N TYR A 164 2.51 -6.33 11.71
CA TYR A 164 2.77 -5.10 10.97
C TYR A 164 2.48 -5.28 9.48
N PHE A 165 1.84 -4.25 8.94
CA PHE A 165 1.43 -4.20 7.55
C PHE A 165 1.71 -2.82 6.96
N ALA A 166 1.78 -2.75 5.64
CA ALA A 166 1.79 -1.50 4.89
C ALA A 166 0.72 -1.49 3.80
N THR A 167 0.09 -0.33 3.59
CA THR A 167 -0.67 -0.06 2.36
C THR A 167 0.14 0.90 1.52
N ILE A 168 0.30 0.56 0.24
CA ILE A 168 0.96 1.43 -0.74
C ILE A 168 -0.13 2.14 -1.54
N VAL A 169 -0.01 3.46 -1.65
CA VAL A 169 -0.78 4.29 -2.57
C VAL A 169 0.20 5.10 -3.41
N GLY A 170 0.09 4.98 -4.72
CA GLY A 170 0.76 5.84 -5.69
C GLY A 170 -0.16 6.98 -6.13
N LYS A 171 0.38 8.17 -6.33
CA LYS A 171 -0.29 9.31 -6.95
C LYS A 171 0.58 9.84 -8.08
N ARG A 172 0.01 9.96 -9.27
CA ARG A 172 0.60 10.66 -10.41
C ARG A 172 0.33 12.16 -10.27
N ASP A 173 1.37 12.97 -10.43
CA ASP A 173 1.25 14.42 -10.44
C ASP A 173 0.96 14.97 -11.85
N ALA A 174 0.81 16.29 -11.96
CA ALA A 174 0.51 16.97 -13.22
C ALA A 174 1.65 16.87 -14.26
N HIS A 175 2.84 16.41 -13.87
CA HIS A 175 3.99 16.19 -14.75
C HIS A 175 4.20 14.69 -15.06
N ASN A 176 3.17 13.85 -14.84
CA ASN A 176 3.21 12.41 -15.02
C ASN A 176 4.22 11.66 -14.13
N HIS A 177 4.68 12.30 -13.06
CA HIS A 177 5.60 11.71 -12.12
C HIS A 177 4.84 10.98 -11.01
N TRP A 178 5.21 9.73 -10.74
CA TRP A 178 4.55 8.93 -9.70
C TRP A 178 5.26 9.11 -8.35
N ARG A 179 4.48 9.41 -7.32
CA ARG A 179 4.93 9.40 -5.92
C ARG A 179 4.21 8.30 -5.17
N PHE A 180 4.95 7.48 -4.45
CA PHE A 180 4.40 6.40 -3.65
C PHE A 180 4.50 6.71 -2.17
N TYR A 181 3.46 6.34 -1.44
CA TYR A 181 3.33 6.53 -0.01
C TYR A 181 2.99 5.18 0.64
N ALA A 182 3.69 4.89 1.74
CA ALA A 182 3.47 3.69 2.52
C ALA A 182 2.84 4.02 3.88
N GLN A 183 1.59 3.62 4.08
CA GLN A 183 0.93 3.69 5.38
C GLN A 183 1.27 2.47 6.23
N LYS A 184 2.11 2.69 7.24
CA LYS A 184 2.52 1.67 8.22
C LYS A 184 1.45 1.52 9.30
N LYS A 185 1.00 0.31 9.55
CA LYS A 185 0.00 0.01 10.59
C LYS A 185 0.29 -1.31 11.28
N LYS A 186 -0.25 -1.45 12.49
CA LYS A 186 -0.15 -2.66 13.30
C LYS A 186 -1.53 -3.12 13.73
N GLN A 187 -1.82 -4.40 13.57
CA GLN A 187 -2.96 -5.07 14.19
C GLN A 187 -2.57 -5.47 15.62
N VAL A 188 -3.41 -5.15 16.60
CA VAL A 188 -3.18 -5.47 18.01
C VAL A 188 -4.38 -6.25 18.51
N TYR A 189 -4.15 -7.51 18.87
CA TYR A 189 -5.14 -8.30 19.59
C TYR A 189 -5.32 -7.72 21.00
N ASN A 190 -6.54 -7.29 21.31
CA ASN A 190 -6.88 -6.84 22.65
C ASN A 190 -7.56 -7.99 23.41
N HIS A 191 -6.83 -8.65 24.31
CA HIS A 191 -7.37 -9.73 25.13
C HIS A 191 -8.19 -9.25 26.33
N LEU A 192 -8.30 -7.94 26.58
CA LEU A 192 -8.87 -7.37 27.81
C LEU A 192 -10.35 -7.02 27.73
N ALA A 193 -10.98 -7.12 26.57
CA ALA A 193 -12.43 -7.07 26.44
C ALA A 193 -12.88 -8.47 26.01
N GLY A 194 -13.92 -9.02 26.63
CA GLY A 194 -14.47 -10.35 26.31
C GLY A 194 -14.87 -10.56 24.85
N ASP A 195 -14.79 -9.52 24.02
CA ASP A 195 -14.82 -9.55 22.58
C ASP A 195 -13.41 -9.31 22.02
N ALA A 196 -12.80 -10.35 21.44
CA ALA A 196 -11.52 -10.26 20.76
C ALA A 196 -11.64 -9.41 19.49
N GLN A 197 -11.68 -8.09 19.65
CA GLN A 197 -11.66 -7.16 18.52
C GLN A 197 -10.22 -6.73 18.22
N ASP A 198 -9.82 -6.92 16.97
CA ASP A 198 -8.56 -6.42 16.45
C ASP A 198 -8.54 -4.89 16.46
N LEU A 199 -7.67 -4.31 17.28
CA LEU A 199 -7.40 -2.87 17.25
C LEU A 199 -6.33 -2.57 16.19
N TRP A 200 -6.66 -1.73 15.22
CA TRP A 200 -5.69 -1.25 14.26
C TRP A 200 -5.01 0.03 14.74
N THR A 201 -3.68 0.05 14.73
CA THR A 201 -2.91 1.25 15.11
C THR A 201 -2.14 1.80 13.93
N LEU A 202 -2.42 3.05 13.55
CA LEU A 202 -1.61 3.80 12.58
C LEU A 202 -0.24 4.11 13.21
N LYS A 203 0.83 3.76 12.50
CA LYS A 203 2.23 3.95 12.94
C LYS A 203 2.90 5.11 12.20
N GLY A 204 2.39 5.49 11.04
CA GLY A 204 2.83 6.64 10.26
C GLY A 204 2.63 6.41 8.77
N VAL A 205 2.74 7.49 8.00
CA VAL A 205 2.83 7.47 6.54
C VAL A 205 4.22 7.96 6.18
N VAL A 206 4.85 7.34 5.20
CA VAL A 206 6.14 7.77 4.68
C VAL A 206 6.09 7.77 3.17
N ALA A 207 6.77 8.71 2.53
CA ALA A 207 7.11 8.56 1.13
C ALA A 207 7.99 7.30 0.98
N VAL A 208 7.79 6.55 -0.10
CA VAL A 208 8.62 5.39 -0.40
C VAL A 208 10.02 5.86 -0.79
N ASN A 209 10.12 7.00 -1.49
CA ASN A 209 11.34 7.73 -1.79
C ASN A 209 11.72 8.70 -0.64
N PRO A 210 12.95 8.68 -0.09
CA PRO A 210 13.45 9.70 0.83
C PRO A 210 13.91 10.99 0.14
#